data_AF-A0A925S049-F1
#
_entry.id   AF-A0A925S049-F1
#
_cell.length_a   1.000
_cell.length_b   1.000
_cell.length_c   1.000
_cell.angle_alpha   90.00
_cell.angle_beta   90.00
_cell.angle_gamma   90.00
#
_symmetry.space_group_name_H-M   'P 1'
#
loop_
_entity.id
_entity.type
_entity.pdbx_description
1 polymer ?
#
loop_
_entity_poly.entity_id
_entity_poly.type
_entity_poly.pdbx_seq_one_letter_code
_entity_poly.pdbx_strand_id
1 'polypeptide(L)' 'GGAGDGPDARSFDVAMPDFTDAAVQARLTDERALAVIRRGGQANGLNYAMPPWEGVLSEPEMRAMVAHLRRLGE' A
#
# COMPACT_ATOMS: atom_id res chain seq x y z
N GLY A 1 -6.52 -12.31 -0.17
CA GLY A 1 -5.96 -11.53 0.94
C GLY A 1 -6.03 -10.06 0.59
N GLY A 2 -5.90 -9.15 1.56
CA GLY A 2 -6.01 -7.70 1.32
C GLY A 2 -6.57 -6.87 2.48
N ALA A 3 -7.11 -7.52 3.52
CA ALA A 3 -7.82 -6.86 4.62
C ALA A 3 -6.93 -6.24 5.72
N GLY A 4 -5.61 -6.20 5.51
CA GLY A 4 -4.69 -5.68 6.52
C GLY A 4 -4.56 -6.55 7.78
N ASP A 5 -5.03 -7.79 7.75
CA ASP A 5 -5.16 -8.71 8.89
C ASP A 5 -4.18 -9.90 8.85
N GLY A 6 -3.07 -9.75 8.10
CA GLY A 6 -2.04 -10.79 7.98
C GLY A 6 -1.35 -11.12 9.32
N PRO A 7 -0.59 -12.23 9.39
CA PRO A 7 0.04 -12.70 10.64
C PRO A 7 0.89 -11.64 11.33
N ASP A 8 1.59 -10.82 10.54
CA ASP A 8 2.48 -9.76 11.03
C ASP A 8 1.76 -8.45 11.35
N ALA A 9 0.45 -8.32 11.05
CA ALA A 9 -0.29 -7.08 11.28
C ALA A 9 -0.27 -6.67 12.77
N ARG A 10 -0.24 -7.65 13.67
CA ARG A 10 -0.16 -7.43 15.13
C ARG A 10 1.20 -6.93 15.60
N SER A 11 2.23 -7.01 14.76
CA SER A 11 3.59 -6.56 15.07
C SER A 11 3.80 -5.07 14.82
N PHE A 12 2.83 -4.38 14.23
CA PHE A 12 2.90 -2.94 13.94
C PHE A 12 2.01 -2.15 14.90
N ASP A 13 2.51 -1.01 15.37
CA ASP A 13 1.76 -0.07 16.21
C ASP A 13 0.74 0.78 15.43
N VAL A 14 0.46 0.41 14.18
CA VAL A 14 -0.51 1.06 13.31
C VAL A 14 -1.42 0.05 12.66
N ALA A 15 -2.69 0.41 12.52
CA ALA A 15 -3.64 -0.37 11.75
C ALA A 15 -3.26 -0.34 10.26
N MET A 16 -3.10 -1.53 9.68
CA MET A 16 -2.94 -1.67 8.25
C MET A 16 -4.28 -1.39 7.56
N PRO A 17 -4.30 -0.67 6.43
CA PRO A 17 -5.54 -0.42 5.70
C PRO A 17 -6.11 -1.72 5.12
N ASP A 18 -7.43 -1.84 5.15
CA ASP A 18 -8.17 -2.87 4.43
C ASP A 18 -8.34 -2.43 2.96
N PHE A 19 -7.60 -3.05 2.05
CA PHE A 19 -7.70 -2.73 0.63
C PHE A 19 -8.90 -3.39 -0.07
N THR A 20 -9.69 -4.21 0.62
CA THR A 20 -10.97 -4.72 0.12
C THR A 20 -12.14 -3.79 0.43
N ASP A 21 -11.94 -2.84 1.35
CA ASP A 21 -12.95 -1.83 1.71
C ASP A 21 -13.11 -0.76 0.62
N ALA A 22 -14.36 -0.52 0.21
CA ALA A 22 -14.70 0.43 -0.85
C ALA A 22 -14.36 1.88 -0.49
N ALA A 23 -14.45 2.27 0.80
CA ALA A 23 -14.10 3.63 1.23
C ALA A 23 -12.58 3.85 1.24
N VAL A 24 -11.79 2.82 1.57
CA VAL A 24 -10.33 2.84 1.40
C VAL A 24 -9.96 2.97 -0.08
N GLN A 25 -10.58 2.16 -0.95
CA GLN A 25 -10.35 2.20 -2.40
C GLN A 25 -10.65 3.56 -3.01
N ALA A 26 -11.77 4.18 -2.61
CA ALA A 26 -12.17 5.51 -3.09
C ALA A 26 -11.18 6.62 -2.69
N ARG A 27 -10.47 6.47 -1.56
CA ARG A 27 -9.51 7.48 -1.05
C ARG A 27 -8.09 7.26 -1.54
N LEU A 28 -7.73 6.02 -1.85
CA LEU A 28 -6.43 5.69 -2.39
C LEU A 28 -6.48 5.93 -3.90
N THR A 29 -5.77 6.92 -4.45
CA THR A 29 -5.60 7.06 -5.91
C THR A 29 -4.41 6.23 -6.39
N ASP A 30 -4.34 5.90 -7.68
CA ASP A 30 -3.20 5.14 -8.24
C ASP A 30 -1.87 5.87 -8.08
N GLU A 31 -1.91 7.18 -8.27
CA GLU A 31 -0.76 8.07 -8.08
C GLU A 31 -0.30 8.03 -6.62
N ARG A 32 -1.25 8.06 -5.66
CA ARG A 32 -0.94 7.98 -4.24
C ARG A 32 -0.39 6.61 -3.86
N ALA A 33 -0.99 5.53 -4.34
CA ALA A 33 -0.51 4.17 -4.12
C ALA A 33 0.92 4.00 -4.66
N LEU A 34 1.17 4.47 -5.89
CA LEU A 34 2.50 4.43 -6.49
C LEU A 34 3.52 5.26 -5.72
N ALA A 35 3.14 6.46 -5.25
CA ALA A 35 4.02 7.30 -4.45
C ALA A 35 4.40 6.65 -3.11
N VAL A 36 3.45 5.98 -2.45
CA VAL A 36 3.68 5.28 -1.17
C VAL A 36 4.52 4.02 -1.38
N ILE A 37 4.26 3.22 -2.41
CA ILE A 37 5.11 2.06 -2.73
C ILE A 37 6.53 2.53 -3.05
N ARG A 38 6.67 3.55 -3.89
CA ARG A 38 7.97 4.04 -4.34
C ARG A 38 8.81 4.60 -3.19
N ARG A 39 8.26 5.55 -2.43
CA ARG A 39 9.01 6.35 -1.45
C ARG A 39 8.74 6.00 0.01
N GLY A 40 7.89 5.01 0.26
CA GLY A 40 7.52 4.57 1.60
C GLY A 40 6.56 5.54 2.28
N GLY A 41 6.19 5.19 3.51
CA GLY A 41 5.21 5.94 4.29
C GLY A 41 5.74 7.28 4.78
N GLN A 42 6.97 7.34 5.31
CA GLN A 42 7.53 8.57 5.89
C GLN A 42 7.55 9.74 4.90
N ALA A 43 8.02 9.53 3.67
CA ALA A 43 8.05 10.55 2.60
C ALA A 43 6.66 11.00 2.15
N ASN A 44 5.63 10.23 2.51
CA ASN A 44 4.23 10.45 2.16
C ASN A 44 3.39 10.90 3.35
N GLY A 45 3.98 11.18 4.52
CA GLY A 45 3.25 11.57 5.74
C GLY A 45 2.48 10.42 6.39
N LEU A 46 2.93 9.18 6.18
CA LEU A 46 2.39 7.95 6.78
C LEU A 46 3.45 7.30 7.68
N ASN A 47 3.11 6.16 8.29
CA ASN A 47 4.02 5.44 9.18
C ASN A 47 5.31 5.00 8.46
N TYR A 48 6.46 5.21 9.12
CA TYR A 48 7.79 4.89 8.59
C TYR A 48 8.03 3.38 8.38
N ALA A 49 7.24 2.53 9.02
CA ALA A 49 7.29 1.08 8.88
C ALA A 49 6.90 0.59 7.48
N MET A 50 6.30 1.45 6.63
CA MET A 50 6.20 1.20 5.20
C MET A 50 7.49 1.73 4.53
N PRO A 51 8.47 0.87 4.21
CA PRO A 51 9.73 1.32 3.61
C PRO A 51 9.52 1.78 2.16
N PRO A 52 10.45 2.58 1.61
CA PRO A 52 10.53 2.78 0.17
C PRO A 52 10.90 1.47 -0.53
N TRP A 53 10.25 1.19 -1.65
CA TRP A 53 10.56 0.03 -2.50
C TRP A 53 11.29 0.42 -3.79
N GLU A 54 11.52 1.72 -4.03
CA GLU A 54 12.42 2.15 -5.10
C GLU A 54 13.84 1.61 -4.87
N GLY A 55 14.37 0.89 -5.86
CA GLY A 55 15.65 0.18 -5.76
C GLY A 55 15.53 -1.32 -5.43
N VAL A 56 14.37 -1.77 -4.96
CA VAL A 56 14.03 -3.20 -4.85
C VAL A 56 13.12 -3.62 -6.00
N LEU A 57 12.13 -2.78 -6.32
CA LEU A 57 11.19 -3.00 -7.40
C LEU A 57 11.45 -2.04 -8.56
N SER A 58 11.31 -2.56 -9.78
CA SER A 58 11.27 -1.75 -10.99
C SER A 58 9.97 -0.96 -11.11
N GLU A 59 9.96 0.08 -11.95
CA GLU A 59 8.74 0.87 -12.18
C GLU A 59 7.55 0.06 -12.73
N PRO A 60 7.74 -0.87 -13.69
CA PRO A 60 6.67 -1.77 -14.11
C PRO A 60 6.13 -2.65 -12.97
N GLU A 61 6.98 -3.18 -12.09
CA GLU A 61 6.55 -3.99 -10.94
C GLU A 61 5.73 -3.17 -9.94
N MET A 62 6.18 -1.95 -9.61
CA MET A 62 5.41 -1.06 -8.75
C MET A 62 4.04 -0.74 -9.34
N ARG A 63 3.95 -0.50 -10.65
CA ARG A 63 2.65 -0.28 -11.33
C ARG A 63 1.78 -1.54 -11.33
N ALA A 64 2.37 -2.72 -11.49
CA ALA A 64 1.65 -3.99 -11.40
C ALA A 64 1.09 -4.23 -9.98
N MET A 65 1.81 -3.83 -8.94
CA MET A 65 1.30 -3.85 -7.56
C MET A 65 0.11 -2.92 -7.39
N VAL A 66 0.17 -1.68 -7.90
CA VAL A 66 -0.99 -0.76 -7.88
C VAL A 66 -2.19 -1.37 -8.58
N ALA A 67 -2.00 -1.95 -9.76
CA ALA A 67 -3.07 -2.61 -10.49
C ALA A 67 -3.64 -3.81 -9.71
N HIS A 68 -2.80 -4.57 -8.99
CA HIS A 68 -3.26 -5.65 -8.12
C HIS A 68 -4.08 -5.12 -6.95
N LEU A 69 -3.63 -4.05 -6.28
CA LEU A 69 -4.37 -3.40 -5.19
C LEU A 69 -5.77 -2.95 -5.63
N ARG A 70 -5.93 -2.45 -6.88
CA ARG A 70 -7.26 -2.08 -7.39
C ARG A 70 -8.23 -3.24 -7.47
N ARG A 71 -7.76 -4.36 -8.00
CA ARG A 71 -8.58 -5.58 -8.13
C ARG A 71 -9.02 -6.17 -6.79
N LEU A 72 -8.42 -5.76 -5.67
CA LEU A 72 -8.88 -6.19 -4.34
C LEU A 72 -10.17 -5.49 -3.91
N GLY A 73 -10.48 -4.34 -4.50
CA GLY A 73 -11.68 -3.56 -4.22
C GLY A 73 -12.85 -3.78 -5.18
N GLU A 74 -12.65 -4.66 -6.17
CA GLU A 74 -13.67 -5.11 -7.14
C GLU A 74 -14.38 -6.36 -6.60
#